data_AF-A0A972G2D6-F1
#
_entry.id   AF-A0A972G2D6-F1
#
_cell.length_a   1.000
_cell.length_b   1.000
_cell.length_c   1.000
_cell.angle_alpha   90.00
_cell.angle_beta   90.00
_cell.angle_gamma   90.00
#
_symmetry.space_group_name_H-M   'P 1'
#
loop_
_entity.id
_entity.type
_entity.pdbx_description
1 polymer ?
#
loop_
_entity_poly.entity_id
_entity_poly.type
_entity_poly.pdbx_seq_one_letter_code
_entity_poly.pdbx_strand_id
1 'polypeptide(L)'
;MPIQLAPVAGIALRYGAVALLVYTATRYALPGRRDQRVEDAMDETPEGLTLRRDPEQMNASARWRRVYRIGRRGPGVEIDATGFARIKVRRLK
;
A
#
# COMPACT_ATOMS: atom_id res chain seq x y z
N MET A 1 38.56 2.64 -24.66
CA MET A 1 38.00 1.33 -24.28
C MET A 1 36.52 1.34 -24.63
N PRO A 2 35.97 0.31 -25.30
CA PRO A 2 34.54 0.27 -25.58
C PRO A 2 33.78 0.15 -24.25
N ILE A 3 33.08 1.21 -23.86
CA ILE A 3 32.12 1.14 -22.75
C ILE A 3 31.03 0.17 -23.20
N GLN A 4 30.88 -0.95 -22.50
CA GLN A 4 29.77 -1.87 -22.71
C GLN A 4 28.48 -1.16 -22.27
N LEU A 5 27.87 -0.39 -23.16
CA LEU A 5 26.66 0.39 -22.91
C LEU A 5 25.41 -0.48 -22.82
N ALA A 6 25.39 -1.65 -23.46
CA ALA A 6 24.19 -2.48 -23.54
C ALA A 6 23.64 -2.92 -22.17
N PRO A 7 24.45 -3.39 -21.20
CA PRO A 7 23.96 -3.71 -19.85
C PRO A 7 23.49 -2.47 -19.08
N VAL A 8 24.20 -1.34 -19.21
CA VAL A 8 23.91 -0.10 -18.48
C VAL A 8 22.63 0.57 -18.99
N ALA A 9 22.40 0.55 -20.31
CA ALA A 9 21.20 1.11 -20.94
C ALA A 9 19.93 0.37 -20.49
N GLY A 10 19.98 -0.97 -20.39
CA GLY A 10 18.85 -1.75 -19.90
C GLY A 10 18.51 -1.47 -18.44
N ILE A 11 19.54 -1.30 -17.59
CA ILE A 11 19.37 -0.92 -16.19
C ILE A 11 18.77 0.49 -16.07
N ALA A 12 19.34 1.45 -16.80
CA ALA A 12 18.86 2.84 -16.79
C ALA A 12 17.41 2.95 -17.26
N LEU A 13 17.02 2.22 -18.30
CA LEU A 13 15.64 2.19 -18.77
C LEU A 13 14.67 1.61 -17.73
N ARG A 14 15.03 0.50 -17.06
CA ARG A 14 14.17 -0.10 -16.02
C ARG A 14 13.94 0.84 -14.86
N TYR A 15 15.02 1.38 -14.29
CA TYR A 15 14.91 2.30 -13.15
C TYR A 15 14.28 3.63 -13.56
N GLY A 16 14.57 4.13 -14.76
CA GLY A 16 13.92 5.30 -15.33
C GLY A 16 12.41 5.11 -15.50
N ALA A 17 11.98 3.95 -15.99
CA ALA A 17 10.56 3.62 -16.10
C ALA A 17 9.87 3.56 -14.73
N VAL A 18 10.48 2.90 -13.74
CA VAL A 18 9.94 2.86 -12.36
C VAL A 18 9.84 4.27 -11.78
N ALA A 19 10.88 5.08 -11.92
CA ALA A 19 10.90 6.46 -11.44
C ALA A 19 9.79 7.30 -12.10
N LEU A 20 9.60 7.17 -13.42
CA LEU A 20 8.53 7.87 -14.13
C LEU A 20 7.14 7.42 -13.67
N LEU A 21 6.95 6.13 -13.42
CA LEU A 21 5.68 5.58 -12.92
C LEU A 21 5.36 6.15 -11.54
N VAL A 22 6.33 6.18 -10.62
CA VAL A 22 6.17 6.77 -9.28
C VAL A 22 5.91 8.28 -9.38
N TYR A 23 6.66 9.00 -10.22
CA TYR A 23 6.49 10.44 -10.40
C TYR A 23 5.10 10.80 -10.93
N THR A 24 4.64 10.10 -11.96
CA THR A 24 3.29 10.35 -12.52
C THR A 24 2.21 9.98 -11.51
N ALA A 25 2.32 8.83 -10.84
CA ALA A 25 1.36 8.43 -9.80
C ALA A 25 1.25 9.47 -8.67
N THR A 26 2.39 9.98 -8.18
CA THR A 26 2.41 11.01 -7.12
C THR A 26 1.93 12.37 -7.61
N ARG A 27 2.23 12.75 -8.86
CA ARG A 27 1.81 14.03 -9.43
C ARG A 27 0.31 14.13 -9.64
N TYR A 28 -0.33 13.02 -10.02
CA TYR A 28 -1.77 12.95 -10.29
C TYR A 28 -2.59 12.36 -9.13
N ALA A 29 -1.95 12.03 -8.01
CA ALA A 29 -2.65 11.62 -6.81
C ALA A 29 -3.54 12.79 -6.32
N LEU A 30 -4.85 12.62 -6.43
CA LEU A 30 -5.80 13.54 -5.85
C LEU A 30 -5.75 13.45 -4.32
N PRO A 31 -6.00 14.55 -3.59
CA PRO A 31 -6.19 14.49 -2.15
C PRO A 31 -7.24 13.42 -1.82
N GLY A 32 -6.85 12.45 -1.00
CA GLY A 32 -7.76 11.39 -0.58
C GLY A 32 -8.95 11.97 0.17
N ARG A 33 -10.12 11.33 0.05
CA ARG A 33 -11.28 11.67 0.88
C ARG A 33 -10.89 11.45 2.34
N ARG A 34 -10.95 12.50 3.15
CA ARG A 34 -10.84 12.40 4.61
C ARG A 34 -12.22 12.16 5.20
N ASP A 35 -12.39 11.04 5.88
CA ASP A 35 -13.64 10.64 6.52
C ASP A 35 -13.31 10.02 7.87
N GLN A 36 -13.57 10.77 8.95
CA GLN A 36 -13.18 10.40 10.30
C GLN A 36 -13.70 9.01 10.68
N ARG A 37 -14.91 8.65 10.26
CA ARG A 37 -15.49 7.34 10.58
C ARG A 37 -14.71 6.18 9.97
N VAL A 38 -14.07 6.41 8.84
CA VAL A 38 -13.26 5.40 8.16
C VAL A 38 -11.89 5.29 8.82
N GLU A 39 -11.31 6.41 9.24
CA GLU A 39 -10.06 6.43 10.03
C GLU A 39 -10.25 5.73 11.38
N ASP A 40 -11.32 6.06 12.11
CA ASP A 40 -11.66 5.42 13.40
C ASP A 40 -11.85 3.90 13.21
N ALA A 41 -12.55 3.49 12.14
CA ALA A 41 -12.73 2.06 11.85
C ALA A 41 -11.39 1.35 11.57
N MET A 42 -10.43 2.03 10.92
CA MET A 42 -9.07 1.48 10.73
C MET A 42 -8.36 1.32 12.08
N ASP A 43 -8.45 2.31 12.95
CA ASP A 43 -7.82 2.29 14.27
C ASP A 43 -8.41 1.24 15.22
N GLU A 44 -9.68 0.89 15.05
CA GLU A 44 -10.36 -0.17 15.81
C GLU A 44 -10.11 -1.59 15.25
N THR A 45 -9.55 -1.71 14.04
CA THR A 45 -9.36 -3.01 13.39
C THR A 45 -8.32 -3.85 14.12
N PRO A 46 -8.61 -5.12 14.47
CA PRO A 46 -7.63 -6.01 15.08
C PRO A 46 -6.43 -6.27 14.16
N GLU A 47 -5.24 -6.45 14.75
CA GLU A 47 -4.05 -6.84 14.00
C GLU A 47 -4.22 -8.23 13.36
N GLY A 48 -3.68 -8.41 12.15
CA GLY A 48 -3.76 -9.63 11.37
C GLY A 48 -4.63 -9.48 10.12
N LEU A 49 -5.07 -10.62 9.57
CA LEU A 49 -5.92 -10.68 8.38
C LEU A 49 -7.24 -11.34 8.73
N THR A 50 -8.35 -10.69 8.39
CA THR A 50 -9.69 -11.26 8.52
C THR A 50 -10.38 -11.31 7.16
N LEU A 51 -11.16 -12.36 6.95
CA LEU A 51 -12.00 -12.53 5.76
C LEU A 51 -13.39 -12.95 6.21
N ARG A 52 -14.42 -12.24 5.77
CA ARG A 52 -15.82 -12.59 5.98
C ARG A 52 -16.54 -12.66 4.64
N ARG A 53 -17.20 -13.78 4.39
CA ARG A 53 -18.02 -13.99 3.19
C ARG A 53 -19.49 -14.11 3.59
N ASP A 54 -20.29 -13.21 3.04
CA ASP A 54 -21.74 -13.23 3.10
C ASP A 54 -22.29 -13.55 1.68
N PRO A 55 -23.59 -13.91 1.51
CA PRO A 55 -24.13 -14.33 0.22
C PRO A 55 -23.95 -13.33 -0.95
N GLU A 56 -23.96 -12.04 -0.65
CA GLU A 56 -23.86 -10.96 -1.66
C GLU A 56 -22.57 -10.15 -1.57
N GLN A 57 -21.75 -10.40 -0.54
CA GLN A 57 -20.55 -9.61 -0.28
C GLN A 57 -19.41 -10.42 0.31
N MET A 58 -18.20 -10.03 0.00
CA MET A 58 -16.99 -10.49 0.67
C MET A 58 -16.27 -9.27 1.21
N ASN A 59 -15.97 -9.29 2.51
CA ASN A 59 -15.21 -8.25 3.20
C ASN A 59 -13.90 -8.85 3.69
N ALA A 60 -12.82 -8.10 3.56
CA ALA A 60 -11.53 -8.44 4.14
C ALA A 60 -10.99 -7.22 4.88
N SER A 61 -10.31 -7.47 6.00
CA SER A 61 -9.49 -6.46 6.66
C SER A 61 -8.09 -7.00 6.89
N ALA A 62 -7.11 -6.12 6.83
CA ALA A 62 -5.75 -6.42 7.21
C ALA A 62 -5.19 -5.25 8.02
N ARG A 63 -4.57 -5.55 9.15
CA ARG A 63 -3.78 -4.58 9.92
C ARG A 63 -2.43 -5.17 10.29
N TRP A 64 -1.40 -4.36 10.17
CA TRP A 64 -0.04 -4.72 10.49
C TRP A 64 0.60 -3.56 11.25
N ARG A 65 1.11 -3.85 12.45
CA ARG A 65 1.74 -2.84 13.32
C ARG A 65 3.13 -3.29 13.73
N ARG A 66 4.14 -2.49 13.42
CA ARG A 66 5.53 -2.78 13.78
C ARG A 66 6.26 -1.55 14.26
N VAL A 67 7.01 -1.72 15.36
CA VAL A 67 7.92 -0.72 15.90
C VAL A 67 9.34 -1.11 15.51
N TYR A 68 10.01 -0.24 14.77
CA TYR A 68 11.42 -0.38 14.40
C TYR A 68 12.24 0.59 15.24
N ARG A 69 13.33 0.13 15.85
CA ARG A 69 14.27 0.97 16.61
C ARG A 69 15.68 0.87 16.02
N ILE A 70 16.35 2.02 15.91
CA ILE A 70 17.74 2.07 15.48
C ILE A 70 18.63 1.86 16.71
N GLY A 71 19.15 0.65 16.90
CA GLY A 71 19.98 0.28 18.05
C GLY A 71 19.20 0.08 19.36
N ARG A 72 19.93 -0.23 20.45
CA ARG A 72 19.31 -0.57 21.76
C ARG A 72 18.60 0.62 22.44
N ARG A 73 18.98 1.86 22.13
CA ARG A 73 18.47 3.10 22.75
C ARG A 73 18.24 4.26 21.76
N GLY A 74 18.33 4.01 20.45
CA GLY A 74 18.15 5.07 19.46
C GLY A 74 16.69 5.32 19.08
N PRO A 75 16.45 6.28 18.17
CA PRO A 75 15.11 6.65 17.74
C PRO A 75 14.38 5.47 17.11
N GLY A 76 13.06 5.45 17.29
CA GLY A 76 12.20 4.43 16.73
C GLY A 76 11.10 5.02 15.86
N VAL A 77 10.69 4.25 14.86
CA VAL A 77 9.54 4.55 14.01
C VAL A 77 8.53 3.43 14.22
N GLU A 78 7.29 3.82 14.47
CA GLU A 78 6.16 2.91 14.46
C GLU A 78 5.46 3.01 13.11
N ILE A 79 5.24 1.87 12.48
CA ILE A 79 4.50 1.74 11.24
C ILE A 79 3.22 0.98 11.56
N ASP A 80 2.08 1.65 11.39
CA ASP A 80 0.75 1.04 11.43
C ASP A 80 0.14 1.15 10.04
N ALA A 81 -0.17 0.00 9.45
CA ALA A 81 -0.79 -0.08 8.13
C ALA A 81 -2.07 -0.89 8.24
N THR A 82 -3.20 -0.25 7.93
CA THR A 82 -4.52 -0.89 7.91
C THR A 82 -5.15 -0.75 6.52
N GLY A 83 -5.84 -1.80 6.08
CA GLY A 83 -6.53 -1.84 4.80
C GLY A 83 -7.83 -2.63 4.86
N PHE A 84 -8.83 -2.13 4.13
CA PHE A 84 -10.11 -2.79 3.94
C PHE A 84 -10.36 -3.10 2.48
N ALA A 85 -10.92 -4.27 2.21
CA ALA A 85 -11.44 -4.63 0.92
C ALA A 85 -12.89 -5.08 1.05
N ARG A 86 -13.75 -4.60 0.14
CA ARG A 86 -15.15 -5.02 0.06
C ARG A 86 -15.51 -5.25 -1.40
N ILE A 87 -15.99 -6.44 -1.68
CA ILE A 87 -16.46 -6.84 -3.00
C ILE A 87 -17.94 -7.22 -2.86
N LYS A 88 -18.81 -6.56 -3.63
CA LYS A 88 -20.22 -6.92 -3.75
C LYS A 88 -20.50 -7.42 -5.15
N VAL A 89 -21.11 -8.58 -5.27
CA VAL A 89 -21.48 -9.15 -6.57
C VAL A 89 -22.99 -9.18 -6.64
N ARG A 90 -23.57 -8.48 -7.62
CA ARG A 90 -25.01 -8.51 -7.89
C ARG A 90 -25.21 -9.03 -9.31
N ARG A 91 -26.14 -9.97 -9.46
CA ARG A 91 -26.57 -10.43 -10.78
C ARG A 91 -27.45 -9.34 -11.40
N LEU A 92 -27.07 -8.86 -12.56
CA LEU A 92 -27.92 -8.00 -13.40
C LEU A 92 -28.77 -8.89 -14.31
N LYS A 93 -30.01 -8.48 -14.59
CA LYS A 93 -30.90 -9.12 -15.57
C LYS A 93 -30.61 -8.61 -16.97
#